data_AF-A0AAV4UXK1-F1
#
_entry.id   AF-A0AAV4UXK1-F1
#
_cell.length_a   1.000
_cell.length_b   1.000
_cell.length_c   1.000
_cell.angle_alpha   90.00
_cell.angle_beta   90.00
_cell.angle_gamma   90.00
#
_symmetry.space_group_name_H-M   'P 1'
#
loop_
_entity.id
_entity.type
_entity.pdbx_description
1 polymer ?
#
loop_
_entity_poly.entity_id
_entity_poly.type
_entity_poly.pdbx_seq_one_letter_code
_entity_poly.pdbx_strand_id
1 'polypeptide(L)'
;MEDSATCQKLYRRRAVREILGNAGERCKIPLLSLQTFFSECWEGGTSDPQLYSSTGSEGRVELLENEFSEKEVWAVLKKAENTAPGPDRLTYHNLRLVDPGAKLLSRIFILCIRFRKIPSSLKSSTTILIPKEGDSSEVTNWRPIALSNTSYKTFMKCLSSRLSAWCERYDALSFCQKRFMPYDGVLEHNFIIQQSIERARSSKDI
;
A
#
# COMPACT_ATOMS: atom_id res chain seq x y z
N MET A 1 23.79 2.20 21.82
CA MET A 1 22.87 2.95 20.94
C MET A 1 23.32 2.66 19.52
N GLU A 2 22.81 1.58 18.93
CA GLU A 2 23.15 1.22 17.55
C GLU A 2 22.57 2.27 16.61
N ASP A 3 23.44 2.79 15.75
CA ASP A 3 23.17 3.83 14.78
C ASP A 3 22.08 3.35 13.79
N SER A 4 21.01 4.14 13.63
CA SER A 4 19.86 3.87 12.76
C SER A 4 20.28 3.52 11.33
N ALA A 5 21.36 4.15 10.85
CA ALA A 5 21.95 3.87 9.54
C ALA A 5 22.58 2.46 9.43
N THR A 6 23.04 1.91 10.55
CA THR A 6 23.60 0.55 10.62
C THR A 6 22.49 -0.50 10.57
N CYS A 7 21.37 -0.26 11.27
CA CYS A 7 20.16 -1.09 11.17
C CYS A 7 19.62 -1.13 9.73
N GLN A 8 19.54 0.02 9.04
CA GLN A 8 19.11 0.07 7.63
C GLN A 8 20.05 -0.70 6.68
N LYS A 9 21.38 -0.64 6.89
CA LYS A 9 22.35 -1.43 6.11
C LYS A 9 22.25 -2.94 6.39
N LEU A 10 21.85 -3.33 7.60
CA LEU A 10 21.61 -4.72 7.99
C LEU A 10 20.31 -5.29 7.40
N TYR A 11 19.35 -4.50 6.91
CA TYR A 11 18.14 -4.98 6.22
C TYR A 11 18.39 -5.63 4.83
N ARG A 12 19.56 -6.22 4.59
CA ARG A 12 19.69 -7.23 3.53
C ARG A 12 18.82 -8.43 3.94
N ARG A 13 17.97 -8.92 3.02
CA ARG A 13 16.98 -10.02 3.23
C ARG A 13 17.50 -11.30 3.90
N ARG A 14 18.82 -11.46 4.07
CA ARG A 14 19.49 -12.54 4.84
C ARG A 14 19.70 -12.22 6.32
N ALA A 15 20.01 -10.98 6.69
CA ALA A 15 20.44 -10.67 8.05
C ALA A 15 19.32 -10.86 9.09
N VAL A 16 18.04 -10.62 8.73
CA VAL A 16 16.93 -10.81 9.68
C VAL A 16 16.85 -12.26 10.20
N ARG A 17 17.16 -13.25 9.36
CA ARG A 17 17.17 -14.67 9.76
C ARG A 17 18.40 -15.04 10.58
N GLU A 18 19.56 -14.46 10.27
CA GLU A 18 20.78 -14.65 11.05
C GLU A 18 20.71 -13.95 12.42
N ILE A 19 20.11 -12.76 12.47
CA ILE A 19 19.97 -11.95 13.70
C ILE A 19 18.97 -12.58 14.66
N LEU A 20 17.83 -13.07 14.15
CA LEU A 20 16.78 -13.60 15.02
C LEU A 20 16.99 -15.07 15.43
N GLY A 21 17.96 -15.78 14.85
CA GLY A 21 18.27 -17.19 15.17
C GLY A 21 17.15 -18.21 14.87
N ASN A 22 15.93 -17.74 14.59
CA ASN A 22 14.75 -18.53 14.35
C ASN A 22 14.33 -18.43 12.88
N ALA A 23 14.08 -19.58 12.26
CA ALA A 23 13.30 -19.65 11.04
C ALA A 23 11.88 -19.22 11.41
N GLY A 24 11.54 -17.95 11.17
CA GLY A 24 10.31 -17.30 11.61
C GLY A 24 9.13 -18.26 11.77
N GLU A 25 8.59 -18.34 12.99
CA GLU A 25 7.58 -19.33 13.34
C GLU A 25 6.38 -19.23 12.41
N ARG A 26 5.94 -20.38 11.89
CA ARG A 26 4.68 -20.44 11.15
C ARG A 26 3.52 -20.40 12.12
N CYS A 27 2.45 -19.71 11.74
CA CYS A 27 1.22 -19.74 12.50
C CYS A 27 0.71 -21.17 12.62
N LYS A 28 0.48 -21.63 13.87
CA LYS A 28 -0.02 -22.97 14.19
C LYS A 28 -1.54 -22.99 14.38
N ILE A 29 -2.18 -21.83 14.38
CA ILE A 29 -3.63 -21.71 14.53
C ILE A 29 -4.33 -22.38 13.34
N PRO A 30 -5.39 -23.16 13.55
CA PRO A 30 -6.13 -23.79 12.45
C PRO A 30 -6.63 -22.78 11.42
N LEU A 31 -6.51 -23.15 10.13
CA LEU A 31 -6.90 -22.28 9.01
C LEU A 31 -8.36 -21.82 9.09
N LEU A 32 -9.27 -22.69 9.52
CA LEU A 32 -10.68 -22.36 9.65
C LEU A 32 -10.90 -21.23 10.67
N SER A 33 -10.25 -21.30 11.84
CA SER A 33 -10.32 -20.26 12.86
C SER A 33 -9.78 -18.92 12.35
N LEU A 34 -8.66 -18.95 11.60
CA LEU A 34 -8.09 -17.77 10.97
C LEU A 34 -9.06 -17.17 9.93
N GLN A 35 -9.65 -18.01 9.09
CA GLN A 35 -10.57 -17.58 8.04
C GLN A 35 -11.83 -16.96 8.65
N THR A 36 -12.45 -17.60 9.64
CA THR A 36 -13.64 -17.06 10.30
C THR A 36 -13.35 -15.69 10.93
N PHE A 37 -12.32 -15.61 11.77
CA PHE A 37 -11.96 -14.38 12.47
C PHE A 37 -11.65 -13.23 11.49
N PHE A 38 -10.85 -13.50 10.45
CA PHE A 38 -10.51 -12.49 9.46
C PHE A 38 -11.58 -12.29 8.37
N SER A 39 -12.63 -13.09 8.30
CA SER A 39 -13.78 -12.77 7.44
C SER A 39 -14.69 -11.79 8.18
N GLU A 40 -15.00 -12.08 9.44
CA GLU A 40 -15.80 -11.20 10.31
C GLU A 40 -15.19 -9.79 10.43
N CYS A 41 -13.86 -9.68 10.55
CA CYS A 41 -13.18 -8.39 10.66
C CYS A 41 -13.25 -7.51 9.39
N TRP A 42 -13.42 -8.08 8.19
CA TRP A 42 -13.34 -7.34 6.91
C TRP A 42 -14.60 -7.42 6.04
N GLU A 43 -15.56 -8.31 6.33
CA GLU A 43 -16.83 -8.38 5.61
C GLU A 43 -17.74 -7.18 5.92
N GLY A 44 -17.57 -6.55 7.08
CA GLY A 44 -18.42 -5.46 7.58
C GLY A 44 -17.87 -4.07 7.26
N GLY A 45 -18.30 -3.50 6.13
CA GLY A 45 -18.10 -2.08 5.85
C GLY A 45 -19.20 -1.54 4.94
N THR A 46 -20.36 -1.22 5.51
CA THR A 46 -21.36 -0.43 4.77
C THR A 46 -20.85 1.00 4.68
N SER A 47 -20.38 1.39 3.50
CA SER A 47 -20.08 2.77 3.20
C SER A 47 -21.39 3.54 3.19
N ASP A 48 -21.60 4.43 4.17
CA ASP A 48 -22.78 5.29 4.21
C ASP A 48 -22.66 6.35 3.10
N PRO A 49 -23.50 6.29 2.05
CA PRO A 49 -23.44 7.24 0.95
C PRO A 49 -23.67 8.68 1.39
N GLN A 50 -24.35 8.90 2.53
CA GLN A 50 -24.64 10.23 3.06
C GLN A 50 -23.39 10.94 3.61
N LEU A 51 -22.31 10.21 3.90
CA LEU A 51 -21.04 10.80 4.32
C LEU A 51 -20.29 11.48 3.17
N TYR A 52 -20.65 11.19 1.91
CA TYR A 52 -20.02 11.78 0.74
C TYR A 52 -20.91 12.90 0.18
N SER A 53 -20.52 14.14 0.38
CA SER A 53 -21.06 15.25 -0.39
C SER A 53 -20.37 15.29 -1.75
N SER A 54 -21.16 15.39 -2.82
CA SER A 54 -20.61 15.67 -4.15
C SER A 54 -19.85 16.99 -4.06
N THR A 55 -18.53 16.93 -4.19
CA THR A 55 -17.73 18.14 -4.35
C THR A 55 -18.09 18.67 -5.73
N GLY A 56 -18.89 19.74 -5.79
CA GLY A 56 -19.42 20.30 -7.03
C GLY A 56 -18.42 20.25 -8.18
N SER A 57 -18.88 19.81 -9.34
CA SER A 57 -18.11 19.56 -10.57
C SER A 57 -17.54 20.83 -11.23
N GLU A 58 -17.45 21.94 -10.51
CA GLU A 58 -16.94 23.19 -11.06
C GLU A 58 -15.40 23.16 -11.09
N GLY A 59 -14.85 22.63 -12.18
CA GLY A 59 -13.43 22.74 -12.55
C GLY A 59 -12.53 21.55 -12.17
N ARG A 60 -13.07 20.48 -11.58
CA ARG A 60 -12.31 19.26 -11.29
C ARG A 60 -12.35 18.28 -12.46
N VAL A 61 -11.17 17.90 -12.97
CA VAL A 61 -11.04 16.97 -14.10
C VAL A 61 -11.28 15.54 -13.66
N GLU A 62 -12.09 14.79 -14.44
CA GLU A 62 -12.25 13.34 -14.32
C GLU A 62 -10.94 12.64 -14.72
N LEU A 63 -10.28 11.99 -13.77
CA LEU A 63 -8.96 11.35 -14.00
C LEU A 63 -8.99 9.83 -14.04
N LEU A 64 -9.91 9.22 -13.27
CA LEU A 64 -9.96 7.77 -13.13
C LEU A 64 -10.62 7.10 -14.35
N GLU A 65 -11.37 7.85 -15.15
CA GLU A 65 -12.05 7.34 -16.34
C GLU A 65 -11.18 7.41 -17.62
N ASN A 66 -10.09 8.18 -17.59
CA ASN A 66 -9.20 8.31 -18.74
C ASN A 66 -8.46 7.01 -19.03
N GLU A 67 -8.18 6.73 -20.31
CA GLU A 67 -7.39 5.57 -20.70
C GLU A 67 -5.94 5.68 -20.18
N PHE A 68 -5.32 4.53 -19.89
CA PHE A 68 -3.90 4.46 -19.52
C PHE A 68 -3.01 4.56 -20.75
N SER A 69 -1.96 5.38 -20.67
CA SER A 69 -0.93 5.37 -21.70
C SER A 69 0.13 4.30 -21.40
N GLU A 70 0.73 3.72 -22.45
CA GLU A 70 1.87 2.81 -22.32
C GLU A 70 3.02 3.44 -21.51
N LYS A 71 3.30 4.73 -21.75
CA LYS A 71 4.33 5.50 -21.03
C LYS A 71 4.06 5.57 -19.53
N GLU A 72 2.81 5.80 -19.13
CA GLU A 72 2.39 5.86 -17.74
C GLU A 72 2.59 4.52 -17.03
N VAL A 73 2.10 3.43 -17.63
CA VAL A 73 2.25 2.08 -17.05
C VAL A 73 3.72 1.66 -16.99
N TRP A 74 4.49 1.97 -18.04
CA TRP A 74 5.91 1.68 -18.09
C TRP A 74 6.72 2.46 -17.05
N ALA A 75 6.36 3.72 -16.79
CA ALA A 75 7.00 4.52 -15.74
C ALA A 75 6.81 3.89 -14.36
N VAL A 76 5.61 3.36 -14.07
CA VAL A 76 5.33 2.62 -12.83
C VAL A 76 6.18 1.36 -12.73
N LEU A 77 6.24 0.55 -13.80
CA LEU A 77 7.05 -0.68 -13.82
C LEU A 77 8.55 -0.41 -13.66
N LYS A 78 9.07 0.64 -14.28
CA LYS A 78 10.49 1.01 -14.17
C LYS A 78 10.87 1.41 -12.74
N LYS A 79 10.03 2.20 -12.06
CA LYS A 79 10.28 2.65 -10.69
C LYS A 79 10.06 1.56 -9.65
N ALA A 80 9.32 0.50 -9.97
CA ALA A 80 9.01 -0.56 -9.03
C ALA A 80 10.20 -1.47 -8.73
N GLU A 81 10.46 -1.69 -7.44
CA GLU A 81 11.37 -2.73 -6.95
C GLU A 81 10.67 -4.09 -6.87
N ASN A 82 11.45 -5.17 -6.98
CA ASN A 82 10.90 -6.52 -6.87
C ASN A 82 10.40 -6.82 -5.46
N THR A 83 9.10 -7.07 -5.36
CA THR A 83 8.41 -7.55 -4.15
C THR A 83 8.01 -9.01 -4.29
N ALA A 84 7.55 -9.64 -3.19
CA ALA A 84 6.98 -10.98 -3.27
C ALA A 84 5.82 -11.01 -4.29
N PRO A 85 5.83 -11.97 -5.24
CA PRO A 85 4.76 -12.08 -6.22
C PRO A 85 3.49 -12.66 -5.60
N GLY A 86 2.38 -12.54 -6.31
CA GLY A 86 1.14 -13.21 -5.95
C GLY A 86 1.13 -14.68 -6.37
N PRO A 87 -0.06 -15.31 -6.42
CA PRO A 87 -0.25 -16.69 -6.85
C PRO A 87 0.37 -17.03 -8.22
N ASP A 88 0.42 -16.05 -9.14
CA ASP A 88 0.98 -16.22 -10.49
C ASP A 88 2.52 -16.30 -10.54
N ARG A 89 3.19 -16.01 -9.41
CA ARG A 89 4.65 -15.98 -9.25
C ARG A 89 5.38 -14.98 -10.16
N LEU A 90 4.67 -14.06 -10.82
CA LEU A 90 5.27 -13.05 -11.69
C LEU A 90 5.75 -11.86 -10.86
N THR A 91 7.03 -11.51 -10.99
CA THR A 91 7.63 -10.31 -10.36
C THR A 91 7.62 -9.11 -11.31
N TYR A 92 7.93 -7.92 -10.80
CA TYR A 92 8.08 -6.71 -11.65
C TYR A 92 9.20 -6.88 -12.68
N HIS A 93 10.27 -7.61 -12.34
CA HIS A 93 11.29 -8.00 -13.30
C HIS A 93 10.72 -8.88 -14.42
N ASN A 94 9.91 -9.89 -14.10
CA ASN A 94 9.28 -10.71 -15.14
C ASN A 94 8.38 -9.87 -16.04
N LEU A 95 7.55 -8.98 -15.48
CA LEU A 95 6.68 -8.11 -16.27
C LEU A 95 7.47 -7.19 -17.22
N ARG A 96 8.58 -6.60 -16.75
CA ARG A 96 9.47 -5.78 -17.60
C ARG A 96 10.14 -6.57 -18.72
N LEU A 97 10.42 -7.84 -18.49
CA LEU A 97 11.03 -8.73 -19.46
C LEU A 97 10.05 -9.18 -20.55
N VAL A 98 8.81 -9.54 -20.16
CA VAL A 98 7.81 -10.10 -21.08
C VAL A 98 6.97 -9.04 -21.80
N ASP A 99 6.86 -7.84 -21.23
CA ASP A 99 6.11 -6.72 -21.80
C ASP A 99 6.93 -5.42 -21.74
N PRO A 100 8.07 -5.35 -22.47
CA PRO A 100 8.87 -4.14 -22.53
C PRO A 100 8.07 -2.99 -23.14
N GLY A 101 8.03 -1.86 -22.45
CA GLY A 101 7.20 -0.71 -22.84
C GLY A 101 5.74 -0.80 -22.39
N ALA A 102 5.32 -1.86 -21.69
CA ALA A 102 3.98 -2.02 -21.11
C ALA A 102 2.82 -2.00 -22.13
N LYS A 103 3.02 -2.54 -23.33
CA LYS A 103 2.00 -2.56 -24.39
C LYS A 103 0.86 -3.54 -24.10
N LEU A 104 1.17 -4.71 -23.57
CA LEU A 104 0.15 -5.70 -23.20
C LEU A 104 -0.61 -5.24 -21.95
N LEU A 105 0.11 -4.82 -20.91
CA LEU A 105 -0.48 -4.40 -19.64
C LEU A 105 -1.34 -3.15 -19.80
N SER A 106 -0.92 -2.16 -20.59
CA SER A 106 -1.73 -0.97 -20.86
C SER A 106 -3.07 -1.34 -21.51
N ARG A 107 -3.08 -2.23 -22.51
CA ARG A 107 -4.31 -2.72 -23.16
C ARG A 107 -5.23 -3.40 -22.15
N ILE A 108 -4.68 -4.27 -21.30
CA ILE A 108 -5.47 -4.93 -20.25
C ILE A 108 -6.08 -3.88 -19.32
N PHE A 109 -5.32 -2.86 -18.91
CA PHE A 109 -5.80 -1.82 -18.00
C PHE A 109 -6.85 -0.91 -18.64
N ILE A 110 -6.70 -0.57 -19.93
CA ILE A 110 -7.71 0.15 -20.72
C ILE A 110 -9.01 -0.66 -20.75
N LEU A 111 -8.95 -1.96 -20.99
CA LEU A 111 -10.14 -2.83 -20.96
C LEU A 111 -10.78 -2.84 -19.56
N CYS A 112 -9.97 -2.90 -18.49
CA CYS A 112 -10.50 -2.82 -17.13
C CYS A 112 -11.29 -1.54 -16.86
N ILE A 113 -10.79 -0.38 -17.32
CA ILE A 113 -11.48 0.91 -17.18
C ILE A 113 -12.74 0.96 -18.05
N ARG A 114 -12.61 0.62 -19.35
CA ARG A 114 -13.71 0.68 -20.32
C ARG A 114 -14.89 -0.20 -19.94
N PHE A 115 -14.63 -1.40 -19.42
CA PHE A 115 -15.68 -2.31 -18.97
C PHE A 115 -16.03 -2.16 -17.49
N ARG A 116 -15.38 -1.24 -16.76
CA ARG A 116 -15.50 -1.06 -15.30
C ARG A 116 -15.41 -2.39 -14.53
N LYS A 117 -14.57 -3.29 -15.01
CA LYS A 117 -14.46 -4.67 -14.49
C LYS A 117 -13.03 -5.15 -14.51
N ILE A 118 -12.56 -5.60 -13.35
CA ILE A 118 -11.25 -6.24 -13.21
C ILE A 118 -11.43 -7.75 -13.25
N PRO A 119 -10.72 -8.47 -14.14
CA PRO A 119 -10.69 -9.94 -14.17
C PRO A 119 -10.40 -10.54 -12.78
N SER A 120 -11.12 -11.61 -12.42
CA SER A 120 -10.92 -12.31 -11.14
C SER A 120 -9.50 -12.87 -11.00
N SER A 121 -8.89 -13.31 -12.11
CA SER A 121 -7.50 -13.77 -12.15
C SER A 121 -6.51 -12.69 -11.71
N LEU A 122 -6.73 -11.43 -12.08
CA LEU A 122 -5.88 -10.31 -11.62
C LEU A 122 -6.11 -10.03 -10.12
N LYS A 123 -7.34 -10.15 -9.63
CA LYS A 123 -7.68 -9.90 -8.22
C LYS A 123 -7.24 -11.02 -7.26
N SER A 124 -6.69 -12.12 -7.77
CA SER A 124 -6.21 -13.23 -6.94
C SER A 124 -5.00 -12.82 -6.09
N SER A 125 -4.96 -13.30 -4.85
CA SER A 125 -3.89 -13.06 -3.90
C SER A 125 -3.64 -14.27 -3.01
N THR A 126 -2.45 -14.36 -2.43
CA THR A 126 -2.13 -15.33 -1.37
C THR A 126 -1.95 -14.59 -0.05
N THR A 127 -2.74 -14.93 0.96
CA THR A 127 -2.57 -14.36 2.30
C THR A 127 -1.49 -15.11 3.06
N ILE A 128 -0.51 -14.38 3.58
CA ILE A 128 0.50 -14.89 4.53
C ILE A 128 0.30 -14.21 5.89
N LEU A 129 0.71 -14.87 6.97
CA LEU A 129 0.64 -14.32 8.32
C LEU A 129 2.04 -13.94 8.82
N ILE A 130 2.17 -12.73 9.34
CA ILE A 130 3.39 -12.25 10.01
C ILE A 130 3.11 -12.09 11.51
N PRO A 131 3.93 -12.66 12.40
CA PRO A 131 3.72 -12.54 13.84
C PRO A 131 3.96 -11.10 14.32
N LYS A 132 3.15 -10.66 15.28
CA LYS A 132 3.40 -9.51 16.15
C LYS A 132 4.05 -10.00 17.46
N GLU A 133 4.49 -9.05 18.27
CA GLU A 133 4.79 -9.33 19.68
C GLU A 133 3.52 -9.79 20.41
N GLY A 134 3.67 -10.75 21.33
CA GLY A 134 2.57 -11.35 22.08
C GLY A 134 2.54 -12.88 21.97
N ASP A 135 1.47 -13.49 22.49
CA ASP A 135 1.27 -14.93 22.39
C ASP A 135 0.91 -15.34 20.95
N SER A 136 1.67 -16.27 20.39
CA SER A 136 1.49 -16.84 19.05
C SER A 136 0.20 -17.67 18.90
N SER A 137 -0.41 -18.09 20.01
CA SER A 137 -1.68 -18.81 20.03
C SER A 137 -2.89 -17.90 19.74
N GLU A 138 -2.72 -16.60 19.93
CA GLU A 138 -3.77 -15.59 19.75
C GLU A 138 -3.81 -15.06 18.30
N VAL A 139 -4.98 -15.13 17.66
CA VAL A 139 -5.15 -14.70 16.24
C VAL A 139 -4.84 -13.21 16.04
N THR A 140 -5.15 -12.37 17.03
CA THR A 140 -4.96 -10.91 17.01
C THR A 140 -3.48 -10.50 16.92
N ASN A 141 -2.58 -11.40 17.35
CA ASN A 141 -1.13 -11.25 17.27
C ASN A 141 -0.57 -11.66 15.90
N TRP A 142 -1.41 -11.96 14.91
CA TRP A 142 -0.99 -12.21 13.53
C TRP A 142 -1.46 -11.09 12.60
N ARG A 143 -0.57 -10.64 11.71
CA ARG A 143 -0.90 -9.68 10.64
C ARG A 143 -1.12 -10.43 9.34
N PRO A 144 -2.35 -10.45 8.79
CA PRO A 144 -2.56 -10.95 7.45
C PRO A 144 -2.01 -9.97 6.42
N ILE A 145 -1.21 -10.48 5.49
CA ILE A 145 -0.67 -9.75 4.36
C ILE A 145 -1.09 -10.46 3.08
N ALA A 146 -1.88 -9.78 2.26
CA ALA A 146 -2.29 -10.27 0.95
C ALA A 146 -1.17 -10.01 -0.08
N LEU A 147 -0.59 -11.08 -0.61
CA LEU A 147 0.32 -11.05 -1.75
C LEU A 147 -0.49 -11.08 -3.04
N SER A 148 -0.88 -9.90 -3.54
CA SER A 148 -1.59 -9.77 -4.82
C SER A 148 -0.68 -9.98 -6.02
N ASN A 149 -1.27 -10.43 -7.13
CA ASN A 149 -0.58 -10.52 -8.43
C ASN A 149 0.09 -9.18 -8.81
N THR A 150 1.30 -9.26 -9.36
CA THR A 150 2.11 -8.06 -9.61
C THR A 150 1.52 -7.16 -10.69
N SER A 151 0.82 -7.74 -11.65
CA SER A 151 0.01 -7.00 -12.63
C SER A 151 -1.09 -6.16 -11.96
N TYR A 152 -1.81 -6.74 -10.98
CA TYR A 152 -2.81 -6.00 -10.20
C TYR A 152 -2.20 -4.91 -9.32
N LYS A 153 -1.05 -5.17 -8.68
CA LYS A 153 -0.30 -4.13 -7.96
C LYS A 153 0.10 -2.98 -8.88
N THR A 154 0.54 -3.29 -10.10
CA THR A 154 0.89 -2.29 -11.13
C THR A 154 -0.33 -1.45 -11.51
N PHE A 155 -1.48 -2.08 -11.76
CA PHE A 155 -2.73 -1.40 -12.07
C PHE A 155 -3.16 -0.44 -10.95
N MET A 156 -3.20 -0.94 -9.71
CA MET A 156 -3.53 -0.14 -8.52
C MET A 156 -2.55 1.03 -8.33
N LYS A 157 -1.26 0.83 -8.62
CA LYS A 157 -0.26 1.90 -8.51
C LYS A 157 -0.45 3.00 -9.55
N CYS A 158 -0.88 2.66 -10.77
CA CYS A 158 -1.23 3.67 -11.79
C CYS A 158 -2.43 4.51 -11.31
N LEU A 159 -3.50 3.86 -10.84
CA LEU A 159 -4.66 4.55 -10.28
C LEU A 159 -4.31 5.42 -9.08
N SER A 160 -3.54 4.88 -8.13
CA SER A 160 -3.06 5.61 -6.96
C SER A 160 -2.23 6.83 -7.36
N SER A 161 -1.37 6.73 -8.38
CA SER A 161 -0.59 7.87 -8.87
C SER A 161 -1.47 8.97 -9.43
N ARG A 162 -2.53 8.63 -10.18
CA ARG A 162 -3.50 9.61 -10.68
C ARG A 162 -4.27 10.28 -9.55
N LEU A 163 -4.74 9.47 -8.59
CA LEU A 163 -5.50 9.97 -7.45
C LEU A 163 -4.65 10.90 -6.57
N SER A 164 -3.40 10.54 -6.28
CA SER A 164 -2.49 11.41 -5.52
C SER A 164 -2.27 12.75 -6.21
N ALA A 165 -1.99 12.74 -7.52
CA ALA A 165 -1.81 13.97 -8.29
C ALA A 165 -3.08 14.84 -8.33
N TRP A 166 -4.26 14.20 -8.39
CA TRP A 166 -5.53 14.91 -8.28
C TRP A 166 -5.71 15.58 -6.92
N CYS A 167 -5.47 14.83 -5.84
CA CYS A 167 -5.62 15.32 -4.49
C CYS A 167 -4.71 16.51 -4.21
N GLU A 168 -3.47 16.47 -4.71
CA GLU A 168 -2.52 17.58 -4.63
C GLU A 168 -2.94 18.78 -5.48
N ARG A 169 -3.41 18.55 -6.71
CA ARG A 169 -3.81 19.64 -7.62
C ARG A 169 -5.00 20.46 -7.10
N TYR A 170 -5.92 19.82 -6.37
CA TYR A 170 -7.17 20.43 -5.94
C TYR A 170 -7.26 20.62 -4.42
N ASP A 171 -6.15 20.43 -3.69
CA ASP A 171 -6.10 20.47 -2.22
C ASP A 171 -7.23 19.65 -1.59
N ALA A 172 -7.50 18.48 -2.16
CA ALA A 172 -8.68 17.68 -1.82
C ALA A 172 -8.55 16.98 -0.45
N LEU A 173 -7.33 16.92 0.09
CA LEU A 173 -7.01 16.34 1.38
C LEU A 173 -6.61 17.45 2.36
N SER A 174 -6.91 17.24 3.64
CA SER A 174 -6.43 18.14 4.70
C SER A 174 -4.91 18.27 4.64
N PHE A 175 -4.41 19.49 4.87
CA PHE A 175 -2.97 19.75 4.99
C PHE A 175 -2.31 18.93 6.12
N CYS A 176 -3.08 18.46 7.11
CA CYS A 176 -2.60 17.58 8.18
C CYS A 176 -2.41 16.13 7.74
N GLN A 177 -3.01 15.70 6.62
CA GLN A 177 -2.91 14.34 6.11
C GLN A 177 -1.55 14.14 5.44
N LYS A 178 -0.61 13.53 6.17
CA LYS A 178 0.73 13.23 5.64
C LYS A 178 0.96 11.75 5.33
N ARG A 179 0.16 10.86 5.92
CA ARG A 179 0.26 9.43 5.64
C ARG A 179 -0.19 9.16 4.20
N PHE A 180 0.60 8.36 3.48
CA PHE A 180 0.39 8.00 2.06
C PHE A 180 0.52 9.15 1.06
N MET A 181 1.01 10.31 1.50
CA MET A 181 1.41 11.43 0.64
C MET A 181 2.91 11.33 0.32
N PRO A 182 3.44 12.03 -0.70
CA PRO A 182 4.85 11.95 -1.06
C PRO A 182 5.81 12.68 -0.07
N TYR A 183 5.34 13.07 1.11
CA TYR A 183 6.10 13.77 2.15
C TYR A 183 6.48 12.81 3.29
N ASP A 184 7.55 13.14 4.03
CA ASP A 184 7.86 12.43 5.28
C ASP A 184 6.94 12.91 6.41
N GLY A 185 5.76 12.28 6.49
CA GLY A 185 4.78 12.61 7.49
C GLY A 185 5.20 12.31 8.92
N VAL A 186 6.05 11.30 9.13
CA VAL A 186 6.49 10.93 10.49
C VAL A 186 7.39 12.02 11.05
N LEU A 187 8.37 12.45 10.27
CA LEU A 187 9.27 13.51 10.68
C LEU A 187 8.53 14.84 10.88
N GLU A 188 7.67 15.22 9.93
CA GLU A 188 6.92 16.48 9.99
C GLU A 188 5.98 16.53 11.20
N HIS A 189 5.21 15.46 11.45
CA HIS A 189 4.31 15.41 12.61
C HIS A 189 5.07 15.41 13.93
N ASN A 190 6.17 14.66 14.05
CA ASN A 190 7.00 14.66 15.25
C ASN A 190 7.57 16.05 15.54
N PHE A 191 8.09 16.73 14.51
CA PHE A 191 8.61 18.08 14.63
C PHE A 191 7.54 19.08 15.08
N ILE A 192 6.34 19.05 14.46
CA ILE A 192 5.24 19.95 14.81
C ILE A 192 4.79 19.73 16.27
N ILE A 193 4.70 18.47 16.71
CA ILE A 193 4.34 18.14 18.09
C ILE A 193 5.41 18.65 19.06
N GLN A 194 6.67 18.40 18.76
CA GLN A 194 7.79 18.86 19.59
C GLN A 194 7.80 20.39 19.72
N GLN A 195 7.66 21.11 18.61
CA GLN A 195 7.62 22.57 18.60
C GLN A 195 6.42 23.12 19.39
N SER A 196 5.27 22.45 19.29
CA SER A 196 4.06 22.82 20.04
C SER A 196 4.28 22.67 21.54
N ILE A 197 4.93 21.58 21.97
CA ILE A 197 5.28 21.34 23.38
C ILE A 197 6.26 22.40 23.88
N GLU A 198 7.28 22.74 23.10
CA GLU A 198 8.28 23.75 23.46
C GLU A 198 7.65 25.14 23.62
N ARG A 199 6.81 25.55 22.66
CA ARG A 199 6.06 26.82 22.75
C ARG A 199 5.18 26.89 23.99
N ALA A 200 4.46 25.81 24.32
CA ALA A 200 3.61 25.75 25.49
C ALA A 200 4.38 25.76 26.81
N ARG A 201 5.64 25.32 26.81
CA ARG A 201 6.55 25.43 27.98
C ARG A 201 7.06 26.85 28.13
N SER A 202 7.55 27.48 27.06
CA SER A 202 8.06 28.86 27.10
C SER A 202 6.98 29.91 27.38
N SER A 203 5.71 29.63 27.07
CA SER A 203 4.60 30.56 27.36
C SER A 203 4.09 30.51 28.80
N LYS A 204 4.59 29.58 29.64
CA LYS A 204 4.25 29.50 31.07
C LYS A 204 5.18 30.31 31.97
N ASP A 205 6.26 30.87 31.40
CA ASP A 205 7.26 31.67 32.12
C ASP A 205 6.98 33.19 32.06
N ILE A 206 5.72 33.59 31.80
CA ILE A 206 5.17 34.96 31.88
C ILE A 206 3.90 34.91 32.73
#